data_AF-A0A5S3SA98-F1
#
_entry.id   AF-A0A5S3SA98-F1
#
_cell.length_a   1.000
_cell.length_b   1.000
_cell.length_c   1.000
_cell.angle_alpha   90.00
_cell.angle_beta   90.00
_cell.angle_gamma   90.00
#
_symmetry.space_group_name_H-M   'P 1'
#
loop_
_entity.id
_entity.type
_entity.pdbx_description
1 polymer ?
#
loop_
_entity_poly.entity_id
_entity_poly.type
_entity_poly.pdbx_seq_one_letter_code
_entity_poly.pdbx_strand_id
1 'polypeptide(L)' 'DIEAISQAFRVMQNNPSIALNLLKCLVDKSKKHGDSFNSLLAQKCFKLLKKSPLAEEQSERFDKLLQIAKEMKLEIS' A
#
# COMPACT_ATOMS: atom_id res chain seq x y z
N ASP A 1 12.73 -4.88 0.42
CA ASP A 1 13.04 -4.07 1.61
C ASP A 1 12.04 -2.94 1.79
N ILE A 2 11.27 -2.94 2.88
CA ILE A 2 10.24 -1.89 3.11
C ILE A 2 10.87 -0.54 3.32
N GLU A 3 12.04 -0.48 3.94
CA GLU A 3 12.74 0.77 4.23
C GLU A 3 13.19 1.44 2.93
N ALA A 4 13.72 0.68 1.98
CA ALA A 4 14.09 1.18 0.66
C ALA A 4 12.86 1.68 -0.13
N ILE A 5 11.75 0.94 -0.11
CA ILE A 5 10.51 1.33 -0.82
C ILE A 5 9.86 2.56 -0.13
N SER A 6 9.93 2.64 1.20
CA SER A 6 9.43 3.79 1.97
C SER A 6 10.24 5.05 1.68
N GLN A 7 11.56 4.93 1.54
CA GLN A 7 12.42 6.03 1.10
C GLN A 7 12.13 6.44 -0.34
N ALA A 8 11.99 5.47 -1.25
CA ALA A 8 11.62 5.74 -2.63
C ALA A 8 10.26 6.44 -2.73
N PHE A 9 9.28 6.07 -1.90
CA PHE A 9 7.97 6.73 -1.84
C PHE A 9 8.06 8.18 -1.34
N ARG A 10 8.98 8.48 -0.41
CA ARG A 10 9.22 9.88 0.01
C ARG A 10 9.83 10.73 -1.10
N VAL A 11 10.74 10.16 -1.89
CA VAL A 11 11.39 10.86 -3.00
C VAL A 11 10.45 10.99 -4.21
N MET A 12 9.64 9.96 -4.46
CA MET A 12 8.72 9.86 -5.61
C MET A 12 7.26 9.75 -5.14
N GLN A 13 6.79 10.78 -4.45
CA GLN A 13 5.46 10.84 -3.80
C GLN A 13 4.24 10.77 -4.74
N ASN A 14 4.44 10.83 -6.06
CA ASN A 14 3.38 10.77 -7.07
C ASN A 14 3.46 9.54 -7.97
N ASN A 15 4.29 8.55 -7.64
CA ASN A 15 4.43 7.34 -8.45
C ASN A 15 3.47 6.24 -7.94
N PRO A 16 2.42 5.88 -8.70
CA PRO A 16 1.43 4.90 -8.26
C PRO A 16 2.03 3.49 -8.11
N SER A 17 2.99 3.11 -8.97
CA SER A 17 3.67 1.82 -8.90
C SER A 17 4.44 1.63 -7.60
N ILE A 18 5.12 2.69 -7.13
CA ILE A 18 5.85 2.65 -5.85
C ILE A 18 4.87 2.52 -4.68
N ALA A 19 3.76 3.26 -4.72
CA ALA A 19 2.73 3.22 -3.69
C ALA A 19 2.03 1.86 -3.59
N LEU A 20 1.73 1.24 -4.75
CA LEU A 20 1.18 -0.12 -4.82
C LEU A 20 2.12 -1.14 -4.19
N ASN A 21 3.40 -1.09 -4.56
CA ASN A 21 4.40 -2.00 -4.02
C ASN A 21 4.61 -1.79 -2.52
N LEU A 22 4.59 -0.54 -2.05
CA LEU A 22 4.69 -0.22 -0.64
C LEU A 22 3.48 -0.72 0.15
N LEU A 23 2.26 -0.45 -0.33
CA LEU A 23 1.02 -0.91 0.28
C LEU A 23 0.99 -2.44 0.36
N LYS A 24 1.38 -3.13 -0.73
CA LYS A 24 1.49 -4.59 -0.74
C LYS A 24 2.44 -5.09 0.33
N CYS A 25 3.62 -4.49 0.47
CA CYS A 25 4.59 -4.88 1.48
C CYS A 25 4.08 -4.68 2.90
N LEU A 26 3.37 -3.58 3.17
CA LEU A 26 2.77 -3.29 4.48
C LEU A 26 1.72 -4.35 4.86
N VAL A 27 0.85 -4.70 3.92
CA VAL A 27 -0.18 -5.74 4.11
C VAL A 27 0.47 -7.13 4.29
N ASP A 28 1.46 -7.49 3.46
CA ASP A 28 2.16 -8.79 3.54
C ASP A 28 2.91 -8.96 4.87
N LYS A 29 3.56 -7.90 5.37
CA LYS A 29 4.21 -7.93 6.69
C LYS A 29 3.21 -8.13 7.82
N SER A 30 2.09 -7.43 7.79
CA SER A 30 1.04 -7.59 8.78
C SER A 30 0.51 -9.04 8.81
N LYS A 31 0.45 -9.70 7.64
CA LYS A 31 -0.01 -11.08 7.51
C LYS A 31 0.99 -12.09 8.10
N LYS A 32 2.29 -11.86 7.92
CA LYS A 32 3.34 -12.83 8.28
C LYS A 32 3.82 -12.74 9.72
N HIS A 33 3.77 -11.57 10.36
CA HIS A 33 4.51 -11.35 11.61
C HIS A 33 3.68 -10.86 12.79
N GLY A 34 2.38 -10.56 12.65
CA GLY A 34 1.63 -9.88 13.73
C GLY A 34 2.25 -8.54 14.14
N ASP A 35 3.17 -8.04 13.32
CA ASP A 35 3.95 -6.83 13.54
C ASP A 35 3.04 -5.61 13.37
N SER A 36 3.34 -4.53 14.10
CA SER A 36 2.54 -3.32 14.11
C SER A 36 2.33 -2.79 12.69
N PHE A 37 1.08 -2.83 12.24
CA PHE A 37 0.70 -2.33 10.93
C PHE A 37 0.89 -0.80 10.88
N ASN A 38 1.69 -0.32 9.95
CA ASN A 38 1.91 1.12 9.78
C ASN A 38 0.75 1.75 9.00
N SER A 39 -0.37 1.96 9.69
CA SER A 39 -1.61 2.53 9.15
C SER A 39 -1.39 3.90 8.52
N LEU A 40 -0.53 4.75 9.10
CA LEU A 40 -0.22 6.08 8.57
C LEU A 40 0.40 6.01 7.17
N LEU A 41 1.38 5.13 6.97
CA LEU A 41 2.04 4.98 5.67
C LEU A 41 1.10 4.31 4.66
N ALA A 42 0.30 3.36 5.11
CA ALA A 42 -0.68 2.67 4.29
C ALA A 42 -1.78 3.64 3.79
N GLN A 43 -2.31 4.50 4.65
CA GLN A 43 -3.27 5.55 4.30
C GLN A 43 -2.70 6.57 3.29
N LYS A 44 -1.41 6.91 3.39
CA LYS A 44 -0.74 7.76 2.39
C LYS A 44 -0.69 7.10 1.02
N CYS A 45 -0.34 5.81 0.98
CA CYS A 45 -0.36 5.04 -0.27
C CYS A 45 -1.78 4.95 -0.83
N PHE A 46 -2.77 4.64 0.02
CA PHE A 46 -4.18 4.58 -0.36
C PHE A 46 -4.67 5.90 -0.99
N LYS A 47 -4.41 7.03 -0.33
CA LYS A 47 -4.82 8.36 -0.83
C LYS A 47 -4.17 8.67 -2.18
N LEU A 48 -2.92 8.26 -2.40
CA LEU A 48 -2.28 8.41 -3.71
C LEU A 48 -2.93 7.53 -4.76
N LEU A 49 -3.10 6.23 -4.48
CA LEU A 49 -3.66 5.28 -5.44
C LEU A 49 -5.10 5.62 -5.83
N LYS A 50 -5.90 6.12 -4.87
CA LYS A 50 -7.28 6.55 -5.11
C LYS A 50 -7.39 7.79 -6.02
N LYS A 51 -6.39 8.68 -6.01
CA LYS A 51 -6.40 9.92 -6.83
C LYS A 51 -5.60 9.77 -8.14
N SER A 52 -4.84 8.69 -8.29
CA SER A 52 -3.98 8.47 -9.45
C SER A 52 -4.74 7.78 -10.58
N PRO A 53 -4.47 8.12 -11.86
CA PRO A 53 -4.94 7.33 -12.99
C PRO A 53 -4.18 6.00 -13.01
N LEU A 54 -4.80 4.96 -12.47
CA LEU A 54 -4.24 3.61 -12.47
C LEU A 54 -4.57 2.91 -13.80
N ALA A 55 -3.58 2.20 -14.35
CA ALA A 55 -3.85 1.23 -15.40
C ALA A 55 -4.71 0.08 -14.86
N GLU A 56 -5.40 -0.66 -15.73
CA GLU A 56 -6.31 -1.75 -15.35
C GLU A 56 -5.63 -2.76 -14.40
N GLU A 57 -4.43 -3.24 -14.75
CA GLU A 57 -3.65 -4.14 -13.90
C GLU A 57 -3.36 -3.54 -12.51
N GLN A 58 -3.04 -2.25 -12.46
CA GLN A 58 -2.75 -1.55 -11.20
C GLN A 58 -4.00 -1.39 -10.34
N SER A 59 -5.14 -1.12 -10.97
CA SER A 59 -6.44 -1.03 -10.30
C SER A 59 -6.85 -2.39 -9.74
N GLU A 60 -6.73 -3.47 -10.50
CA GLU A 60 -6.99 -4.83 -10.02
C GLU A 60 -6.12 -5.21 -8.82
N ARG A 61 -4.83 -4.87 -8.88
CA ARG A 61 -3.90 -5.12 -7.78
C ARG A 61 -4.26 -4.30 -6.55
N PHE A 62 -4.68 -3.06 -6.73
CA PHE A 62 -5.12 -2.21 -5.64
C PHE A 62 -6.37 -2.79 -4.97
N ASP A 63 -7.38 -3.18 -5.75
CA ASP A 63 -8.63 -3.73 -5.23
C ASP A 63 -8.41 -5.01 -4.41
N LYS A 64 -7.57 -5.93 -4.94
CA LYS A 64 -7.14 -7.14 -4.22
C LYS A 64 -6.46 -6.81 -2.88
N LEU A 65 -5.64 -5.76 -2.82
CA LEU A 65 -5.01 -5.33 -1.57
C LEU A 65 -6.01 -4.78 -0.57
N LEU A 66 -7.02 -4.03 -1.01
CA LEU A 66 -8.09 -3.52 -0.15
C LEU A 66 -8.93 -4.66 0.43
N GLN A 67 -9.25 -5.67 -0.39
CA GLN A 67 -9.96 -6.86 0.07
C GLN A 67 -9.18 -7.58 1.17
N ILE A 68 -7.90 -7.89 0.93
CA ILE A 68 -7.06 -8.58 1.92
C ILE A 68 -6.98 -7.79 3.22
N ALA A 69 -6.73 -6.48 3.13
CA ALA A 69 -6.62 -5.63 4.30
C ALA A 69 -7.94 -5.50 5.07
N LYS A 70 -9.10 -5.52 4.38
CA LYS A 70 -10.42 -5.58 5.02
C LYS A 70 -10.64 -6.90 5.74
N GLU A 71 -10.29 -8.03 5.14
CA GLU A 71 -10.36 -9.36 5.77
C GLU A 71 -9.50 -9.41 7.03
N MET A 72 -8.36 -8.72 7.01
CA MET A 72 -7.44 -8.60 8.14
C MET A 72 -7.80 -7.49 9.13
N LYS A 73 -8.90 -6.75 8.91
CA LYS A 73 -9.32 -5.58 9.72
C LYS A 73 -8.23 -4.51 9.87
N LEU A 74 -7.45 -4.28 8.81
CA LEU A 74 -6.42 -3.24 8.77
C LEU A 74 -7.04 -1.89 8.42
N GLU A 75 -6.67 -0.86 9.17
CA GLU A 75 -7.12 0.52 8.92
C GLU A 75 -6.26 1.19 7.85
N ILE A 76 -6.76 1.17 6.61
CA ILE A 76 -6.08 1.72 5.41
C ILE A 76 -6.82 2.87 4.72
N SER A 77 -8.10 3.03 5.01
CA SER A 77 -9.00 4.03 4.42
C SER A 77 -9.33 5.14 5.41
#